data_AF-A0A2V2EW34-F1
#
_entry.id   AF-A0A2V2EW34-F1
#
_cell.length_a   1.000
_cell.length_b   1.000
_cell.length_c   1.000
_cell.angle_alpha   90.00
_cell.angle_beta   90.00
_cell.angle_gamma   90.00
#
_symmetry.space_group_name_H-M   'P 1'
#
loop_
_entity.id
_entity.type
_entity.pdbx_description
1 polymer ?
#
loop_
_entity_poly.entity_id
_entity_poly.type
_entity_poly.pdbx_seq_one_letter_code
_entity_poly.pdbx_strand_id
1 'polypeptide(L)'
;MNLLAAKIYNDGSNWIAIPHTEKPYKPRRQRKKREKSEELQQFETAFTKSKGKRTNRKAKLLQEFTPMFQDKEKAEQFVEQHFERLSRNRWGRYKRMIRRGYTNRWNYFCTYTYDSEKHTEETFRQALMNTLYHLSSRRGWRYMGAWERGELGQRLHFHALTYIPEGEMPGELEEHEDYSTKRHKREKSIQNSFFNERFGRSDFSKVSNSYEVGDSIVCFVKYGDLSQFTV
;
A
#
# COMPACT_ATOMS: atom_id res chain seq x y z
N MET A 1 23.69 -34.34 -18.32
CA MET A 1 22.73 -33.85 -17.31
C MET A 1 22.76 -34.80 -16.13
N ASN A 2 23.06 -34.32 -14.93
CA ASN A 2 23.09 -35.16 -13.73
C ASN A 2 21.69 -35.21 -13.10
N LEU A 3 20.96 -36.31 -13.31
CA LEU A 3 19.60 -36.50 -12.80
C LEU A 3 19.59 -36.88 -11.30
N LEU A 4 20.70 -37.40 -10.76
CA LEU A 4 20.81 -37.80 -9.36
C LEU A 4 20.89 -36.61 -8.39
N ALA A 5 21.32 -35.44 -8.87
CA ALA A 5 21.37 -34.20 -8.10
C ALA A 5 20.16 -33.27 -8.34
N ALA A 6 19.09 -33.77 -8.98
CA ALA A 6 17.92 -32.96 -9.30
C ALA A 6 17.20 -32.49 -8.03
N LYS A 7 16.79 -31.21 -8.00
CA LYS A 7 15.97 -30.69 -6.91
C LYS A 7 14.50 -30.89 -7.27
N ILE A 8 13.79 -31.64 -6.44
CA ILE A 8 12.40 -32.02 -6.62
C ILE A 8 11.51 -31.02 -5.88
N TYR A 9 10.47 -30.53 -6.57
CA TYR A 9 9.48 -29.62 -6.02
C TYR A 9 8.07 -30.15 -6.26
N ASN A 10 7.15 -29.84 -5.35
CA ASN A 10 5.72 -30.05 -5.54
C ASN A 10 5.07 -28.68 -5.77
N ASP A 11 4.38 -28.50 -6.89
CA ASP A 11 3.71 -27.24 -7.23
C ASP A 11 2.25 -27.16 -6.75
N GLY A 12 1.80 -28.15 -5.98
CA GLY A 12 0.44 -28.31 -5.50
C GLY A 12 -0.41 -29.27 -6.32
N SER A 13 0.08 -29.73 -7.49
CA SER A 13 -0.63 -30.67 -8.36
C SER A 13 0.27 -31.77 -8.94
N ASN A 14 1.53 -31.45 -9.22
CA ASN A 14 2.51 -32.34 -9.84
C ASN A 14 3.86 -32.27 -9.13
N TRP A 15 4.64 -33.34 -9.27
CA TRP A 15 6.03 -33.39 -8.87
C TRP A 15 6.92 -33.00 -10.05
N ILE A 16 7.72 -31.95 -9.88
CA ILE A 16 8.62 -31.41 -10.89
C ILE A 16 10.06 -31.62 -10.42
N ALA A 17 10.83 -32.43 -11.15
CA ALA A 17 12.26 -32.57 -10.94
C ALA A 17 13.02 -31.58 -11.83
N ILE A 18 13.74 -30.63 -11.21
CA ILE A 18 14.61 -29.69 -11.93
C ILE A 18 16.04 -30.23 -11.83
N PRO A 19 16.65 -30.70 -12.95
CA PRO A 19 18.02 -31.20 -12.92
C PRO A 19 18.98 -30.09 -12.49
N HIS A 20 19.99 -30.43 -11.69
CA HIS A 20 21.01 -29.46 -11.32
C HIS A 20 21.74 -28.97 -12.58
N THR A 21 21.68 -27.66 -12.82
CA THR A 21 22.42 -27.03 -13.92
C THR A 21 23.35 -25.98 -13.35
N GLU A 22 24.64 -26.04 -13.71
CA GLU A 22 25.67 -25.04 -13.40
C GLU A 22 25.50 -23.76 -14.24
N LYS A 23 24.26 -23.30 -14.44
CA LYS A 23 24.01 -22.07 -15.19
C LYS A 23 24.68 -20.93 -14.43
N PRO A 24 25.62 -20.20 -15.04
CA PRO A 24 26.28 -19.09 -14.36
C PRO A 24 25.21 -18.08 -13.93
N TYR A 25 25.28 -17.64 -12.67
CA TYR A 25 24.38 -16.62 -12.14
C TYR A 25 24.51 -15.36 -13.00
N LYS A 26 23.45 -15.02 -13.75
CA LYS A 26 23.38 -13.74 -14.46
C LYS A 26 22.69 -12.73 -13.56
N PRO A 27 23.37 -11.66 -13.10
CA PRO A 27 22.71 -10.62 -12.33
C PRO A 27 21.56 -10.05 -13.16
N ARG A 28 20.39 -9.86 -12.54
CA ARG A 28 19.25 -9.20 -13.20
C ARG A 28 19.72 -7.85 -13.73
N ARG A 29 19.58 -7.60 -15.03
CA ARG A 29 19.86 -6.29 -15.63
C ARG A 29 19.02 -5.23 -14.90
N GLN A 30 19.67 -4.40 -14.10
CA GLN A 30 19.02 -3.23 -13.53
C GLN A 30 18.69 -2.28 -14.67
N ARG A 31 17.39 -1.99 -14.88
CA ARG A 31 17.00 -0.91 -15.78
C ARG A 31 17.54 0.40 -15.20
N LYS A 32 18.38 1.11 -15.95
CA LYS A 32 18.77 2.49 -15.59
C LYS A 32 17.48 3.30 -15.39
N LYS A 33 17.35 3.95 -14.23
CA LYS A 33 16.26 4.92 -14.02
C LYS A 33 16.44 6.01 -15.07
N ARG A 34 15.41 6.26 -15.89
CA ARG A 34 15.42 7.44 -16.76
C ARG A 34 15.40 8.67 -15.87
N GLU A 35 16.33 9.57 -16.10
CA GLU A 35 16.30 10.89 -15.49
C GLU A 35 15.02 11.61 -15.94
N LYS A 36 14.34 12.23 -14.98
CA LYS A 36 13.15 13.05 -15.26
C LYS A 36 13.63 14.42 -15.71
N SER A 37 12.99 14.99 -16.73
CA SER A 37 13.26 16.38 -17.11
C SER A 37 12.95 17.34 -15.96
N GLU A 38 13.61 18.50 -15.95
CA GLU A 38 13.46 19.48 -14.88
C GLU A 38 12.00 19.98 -14.79
N GLU A 39 11.35 20.20 -15.93
CA GLU A 39 9.95 20.64 -15.99
C GLU A 39 9.02 19.60 -15.38
N LEU A 40 9.28 18.31 -15.61
CA LEU A 40 8.53 17.23 -15.02
C LEU A 40 8.71 17.16 -13.50
N GLN A 41 9.93 17.41 -12.99
CA GLN A 41 10.20 17.45 -11.55
C GLN A 41 9.49 18.65 -10.88
N GLN A 42 9.54 19.82 -11.52
CA GLN A 42 8.82 21.01 -11.07
C GLN A 42 7.31 20.74 -11.05
N PHE A 43 6.76 20.15 -12.10
CA PHE A 43 5.34 19.78 -12.18
C PHE A 43 4.95 18.81 -11.06
N GLU A 44 5.74 17.75 -10.80
CA GLU A 44 5.42 16.78 -9.75
C GLU A 44 5.48 17.41 -8.36
N THR A 45 6.41 18.35 -8.13
CA THR A 45 6.53 19.11 -6.88
C THR A 45 5.32 20.03 -6.68
N ALA A 46 4.99 20.85 -7.68
CA ALA A 46 3.84 21.75 -7.66
C ALA A 46 2.52 20.97 -7.52
N PHE A 47 2.39 19.85 -8.25
CA PHE A 47 1.23 18.96 -8.14
C PHE A 47 1.09 18.44 -6.71
N THR A 48 2.16 17.99 -6.06
CA THR A 48 2.13 17.47 -4.68
C THR A 48 1.77 18.53 -3.65
N LYS A 49 2.27 19.76 -3.81
CA LYS A 49 1.94 20.92 -2.98
C LYS A 49 0.48 21.38 -3.16
N SER A 50 -0.04 21.32 -4.37
CA SER A 50 -1.41 21.74 -4.66
C SER A 50 -2.46 20.77 -4.07
N LYS A 51 -3.43 21.31 -3.33
CA LYS A 51 -4.60 20.57 -2.80
C LYS A 51 -5.90 21.07 -3.44
N GLY A 52 -6.94 20.24 -3.39
CA GLY A 52 -8.29 20.57 -3.87
C GLY A 52 -8.80 19.72 -5.03
N LYS A 53 -9.97 20.10 -5.57
CA LYS A 53 -10.61 19.42 -6.70
C LYS A 53 -9.72 19.46 -7.95
N ARG A 54 -9.86 18.45 -8.81
CA ARG A 54 -9.07 18.29 -10.05
C ARG A 54 -9.08 19.54 -10.93
N THR A 55 -10.26 20.12 -11.14
CA THR A 55 -10.46 21.33 -11.96
C THR A 55 -9.65 22.51 -11.43
N ASN A 56 -9.79 22.80 -10.13
CA ASN A 56 -9.10 23.91 -9.49
C ASN A 56 -7.59 23.70 -9.46
N ARG A 57 -7.13 22.47 -9.21
CA ARG A 57 -5.69 22.13 -9.25
C ARG A 57 -5.12 22.31 -10.65
N LYS A 58 -5.85 21.88 -11.68
CA LYS A 58 -5.42 22.04 -13.07
C LYS A 58 -5.31 23.52 -13.46
N ALA A 59 -6.29 24.35 -13.09
CA ALA A 59 -6.25 25.79 -13.34
C ALA A 59 -5.06 26.48 -12.64
N LYS A 60 -4.80 26.13 -11.37
CA LYS A 60 -3.63 26.64 -10.62
C LYS A 60 -2.30 26.26 -11.28
N LEU A 61 -2.15 24.98 -11.65
CA LEU A 61 -0.94 24.50 -12.32
C LEU A 61 -0.79 25.12 -13.71
N LEU A 62 -1.88 25.35 -14.43
CA LEU A 62 -1.82 26.07 -15.70
C LEU A 62 -1.29 27.49 -15.51
N GLN A 63 -1.80 28.24 -14.55
CA GLN A 63 -1.30 29.59 -14.24
C GLN A 63 0.18 29.59 -13.82
N GLU A 64 0.61 28.64 -13.01
CA GLU A 64 2.00 28.51 -12.54
C GLU A 64 2.98 28.18 -13.67
N PHE A 65 2.58 27.33 -14.62
CA PHE A 65 3.45 26.88 -15.70
C PHE A 65 3.34 27.76 -16.96
N THR A 66 2.30 28.57 -17.13
CA THR A 66 2.16 29.47 -18.30
C THR A 66 3.41 30.33 -18.55
N PRO A 67 4.03 30.97 -17.53
CA PRO A 67 5.23 31.79 -17.73
C PRO A 67 6.48 31.00 -18.16
N MET A 68 6.50 29.68 -17.98
CA MET A 68 7.64 28.83 -18.37
C MET A 68 7.66 28.51 -19.87
N PHE A 69 6.56 28.79 -20.58
CA PHE A 69 6.44 28.56 -22.00
C PHE A 69 6.20 29.88 -22.73
N GLN A 70 6.83 30.02 -23.90
CA GLN A 70 6.61 31.19 -24.77
C GLN A 70 5.18 31.23 -25.33
N ASP A 71 4.59 30.05 -25.49
CA ASP A 71 3.27 29.86 -26.08
C ASP A 71 2.34 29.25 -25.04
N LYS A 72 1.19 29.90 -24.85
CA LYS A 72 0.15 29.46 -23.92
C LYS A 72 -0.38 28.08 -24.30
N GLU A 73 -0.49 27.79 -25.60
CA GLU A 73 -1.00 26.49 -26.06
C GLU A 73 -0.07 25.35 -25.64
N LYS A 74 1.25 25.56 -25.70
CA LYS A 74 2.25 24.58 -25.23
C LYS A 74 2.16 24.34 -23.72
N ALA A 75 1.91 25.38 -22.92
CA ALA A 75 1.70 25.24 -21.48
C ALA A 75 0.44 24.41 -21.17
N GLU A 76 -0.66 24.68 -21.88
CA GLU A 76 -1.91 23.92 -21.75
C GLU A 76 -1.73 22.45 -22.09
N GLN A 77 -1.06 22.15 -23.20
CA GLN A 77 -0.75 20.78 -23.63
C GLN A 77 0.14 20.06 -22.61
N PHE A 78 1.19 20.73 -22.11
CA PHE A 78 2.09 20.17 -21.08
C PHE A 78 1.33 19.77 -19.81
N VAL A 79 0.50 20.66 -19.29
CA VAL A 79 -0.30 20.40 -18.09
C VAL A 79 -1.30 19.28 -18.34
N GLU A 80 -2.03 19.29 -19.46
CA GLU A 80 -3.00 18.24 -19.80
C GLU A 80 -2.33 16.86 -19.88
N GLN A 81 -1.25 16.73 -20.65
CA GLN A 81 -0.56 15.45 -20.82
C GLN A 81 -0.11 14.85 -19.48
N HIS A 82 0.34 15.68 -18.55
CA HIS A 82 0.71 15.21 -17.22
C HIS A 82 -0.49 14.85 -16.34
N PHE A 83 -1.61 15.57 -16.43
CA PHE A 83 -2.85 15.18 -15.77
C PHE A 83 -3.41 13.85 -16.31
N GLU A 84 -3.37 13.63 -17.62
CA GLU A 84 -3.74 12.37 -18.25
C GLU A 84 -2.81 11.24 -17.82
N ARG A 85 -1.50 11.46 -17.83
CA ARG A 85 -0.50 10.51 -17.33
C ARG A 85 -0.82 10.07 -15.90
N LEU A 86 -1.07 11.02 -15.00
CA LEU A 86 -1.42 10.74 -13.61
C LEU A 86 -2.76 9.98 -13.50
N SER A 87 -3.73 10.29 -14.35
CA SER A 87 -5.04 9.62 -14.39
C SER A 87 -4.93 8.18 -14.89
N ARG A 88 -4.18 7.95 -15.98
CA ARG A 88 -3.86 6.61 -16.50
C ARG A 88 -3.10 5.79 -15.47
N ASN A 89 -2.12 6.39 -14.80
CA ASN A 89 -1.38 5.73 -13.73
C ASN A 89 -2.29 5.36 -12.56
N ARG A 90 -3.18 6.27 -12.13
CA ARG A 90 -4.18 6.01 -11.08
C ARG A 90 -5.11 4.86 -11.47
N TRP A 91 -5.65 4.87 -12.68
CA TRP A 91 -6.52 3.80 -13.18
C TRP A 91 -5.79 2.45 -13.27
N GLY A 92 -4.55 2.46 -13.78
CA GLY A 92 -3.71 1.27 -13.81
C GLY A 92 -3.46 0.68 -12.42
N ARG A 93 -3.24 1.55 -11.42
CA ARG A 93 -3.10 1.15 -10.01
C ARG A 93 -4.41 0.60 -9.44
N TYR A 94 -5.52 1.28 -9.67
CA TYR A 94 -6.85 0.83 -9.27
C TYR A 94 -7.17 -0.56 -9.81
N LYS A 95 -6.99 -0.78 -11.12
CA LYS A 95 -7.20 -2.09 -11.74
C LYS A 95 -6.34 -3.20 -11.12
N ARG A 96 -5.06 -2.91 -10.83
CA ARG A 96 -4.17 -3.89 -10.18
C ARG A 96 -4.63 -4.22 -8.75
N MET A 97 -5.04 -3.22 -7.98
CA MET A 97 -5.55 -3.43 -6.63
C MET A 97 -6.85 -4.21 -6.63
N ILE A 98 -7.82 -3.83 -7.46
CA ILE A 98 -9.09 -4.56 -7.62
C ILE A 98 -8.82 -6.01 -7.98
N ARG A 99 -8.02 -6.27 -9.02
CA ARG A 99 -7.70 -7.64 -9.42
C ARG A 99 -7.12 -8.45 -8.25
N ARG A 100 -6.15 -7.89 -7.53
CA ARG A 100 -5.49 -8.59 -6.42
C ARG A 100 -6.38 -8.71 -5.17
N GLY A 101 -7.24 -7.73 -4.92
CA GLY A 101 -8.23 -7.75 -3.85
C GLY A 101 -9.23 -8.88 -4.05
N TYR A 102 -9.84 -9.00 -5.24
CA TYR A 102 -10.82 -10.05 -5.51
C TYR A 102 -10.23 -11.43 -5.82
N THR A 103 -8.91 -11.54 -6.04
CA THR A 103 -8.25 -12.85 -6.23
C THR A 103 -8.01 -13.56 -4.90
N ASN A 104 -7.94 -12.83 -3.78
CA ASN A 104 -7.66 -13.39 -2.46
C ASN A 104 -8.92 -13.40 -1.60
N ARG A 105 -8.94 -14.29 -0.60
CA ARG A 105 -9.89 -14.22 0.52
C ARG A 105 -9.30 -13.31 1.59
N TRP A 106 -10.16 -12.54 2.26
CA TRP A 106 -9.79 -11.66 3.37
C TRP A 106 -10.71 -11.97 4.53
N ASN A 107 -10.19 -11.98 5.76
CA ASN A 107 -10.99 -12.21 6.96
C ASN A 107 -10.86 -11.08 7.99
N TYR A 108 -9.90 -10.16 7.82
CA TYR A 108 -9.77 -8.97 8.65
C TYR A 108 -9.46 -7.72 7.82
N PHE A 109 -10.00 -6.60 8.26
CA PHE A 109 -9.56 -5.26 7.94
C PHE A 109 -8.84 -4.72 9.16
N CYS A 110 -7.53 -4.52 9.02
CA CYS A 110 -6.62 -4.11 10.07
C CYS A 110 -6.29 -2.63 9.92
N THR A 111 -6.31 -1.89 11.02
CA THR A 111 -5.77 -0.53 11.10
C THR A 111 -4.68 -0.50 12.14
N TYR A 112 -3.48 -0.09 11.76
CA TYR A 112 -2.34 0.05 12.66
C TYR A 112 -2.01 1.52 12.84
N THR A 113 -2.03 1.99 14.08
CA THR A 113 -1.75 3.38 14.46
C THR A 113 -0.51 3.39 15.33
N TYR A 114 0.52 4.16 14.94
CA TYR A 114 1.72 4.22 15.76
C TYR A 114 1.54 5.07 17.00
N ASP A 115 2.25 4.66 18.04
CA ASP A 115 2.47 5.39 19.26
C ASP A 115 3.80 6.14 19.19
N SER A 116 3.76 7.46 19.40
CA SER A 116 4.95 8.32 19.36
C SER A 116 5.94 8.00 20.47
N GLU A 117 5.51 7.36 21.56
CA GLU A 117 6.42 6.92 22.63
C GLU A 117 7.26 5.70 22.21
N LYS A 118 6.79 4.93 21.22
CA LYS A 118 7.44 3.68 20.76
C LYS A 118 8.20 3.87 19.45
N HIS A 119 7.68 4.70 18.55
CA HIS A 119 8.20 4.83 17.20
C HIS A 119 8.16 6.26 16.67
N THR A 120 9.13 6.58 15.81
CA THR A 120 9.00 7.62 14.79
C THR A 120 8.22 7.09 13.58
N GLU A 121 7.76 7.97 12.68
CA GLU A 121 7.08 7.51 11.46
C GLU A 121 7.95 6.57 10.60
N GLU A 122 9.25 6.86 10.48
CA GLU A 122 10.19 6.07 9.69
C GLU A 122 10.39 4.68 10.30
N THR A 123 10.62 4.64 11.62
CA THR A 123 10.83 3.38 12.35
C THR A 123 9.55 2.55 12.40
N PHE A 124 8.39 3.18 12.55
CA PHE A 124 7.09 2.49 12.47
C PHE A 124 6.88 1.84 11.10
N ARG A 125 7.12 2.58 10.00
CA ARG A 125 7.00 2.04 8.64
C ARG A 125 7.88 0.81 8.46
N GLN A 126 9.14 0.92 8.85
CA GLN A 126 10.10 -0.17 8.68
C GLN A 126 9.75 -1.39 9.54
N ALA A 127 9.44 -1.17 10.82
CA ALA A 127 9.19 -2.24 11.77
C ALA A 127 7.85 -2.96 11.48
N LEU A 128 6.79 -2.21 11.15
CA LEU A 128 5.51 -2.80 10.77
C LEU A 128 5.63 -3.62 9.48
N MET A 129 6.27 -3.07 8.43
CA MET A 129 6.43 -3.80 7.16
C MET A 129 7.29 -5.06 7.32
N ASN A 130 8.36 -5.01 8.11
CA ASN A 130 9.16 -6.19 8.42
C ASN A 130 8.34 -7.26 9.17
N THR A 131 7.51 -6.83 10.11
CA THR A 131 6.64 -7.74 10.88
C THR A 131 5.61 -8.41 9.97
N LEU A 132 4.90 -7.64 9.14
CA LEU A 132 3.94 -8.17 8.18
C LEU A 132 4.61 -9.09 7.14
N TYR A 133 5.84 -8.78 6.71
CA TYR A 133 6.62 -9.64 5.84
C TYR A 133 6.94 -11.00 6.50
N HIS A 134 7.33 -11.00 7.78
CA HIS A 134 7.57 -12.25 8.50
C HIS A 134 6.30 -13.06 8.74
N LEU A 135 5.18 -12.40 9.05
CA LEU A 135 3.89 -13.07 9.16
C LEU A 135 3.45 -13.67 7.82
N SER A 136 3.67 -12.96 6.69
CA SER A 136 3.40 -13.51 5.36
C SER A 136 4.27 -14.73 5.06
N SER A 137 5.59 -14.56 5.17
CA SER A 137 6.55 -15.60 4.78
C SER A 137 6.60 -16.82 5.68
N ARG A 138 6.25 -16.68 6.98
CA ARG A 138 6.40 -17.76 7.97
C ARG A 138 5.07 -18.31 8.49
N ARG A 139 4.01 -17.51 8.44
CA ARG A 139 2.69 -17.84 9.00
C ARG A 139 1.55 -17.81 7.97
N GLY A 140 1.90 -17.70 6.69
CA GLY A 140 0.92 -17.75 5.59
C GLY A 140 -0.05 -16.57 5.55
N TRP A 141 0.25 -15.47 6.27
CA TRP A 141 -0.56 -14.26 6.17
C TRP A 141 -0.55 -13.72 4.74
N ARG A 142 -1.62 -13.04 4.36
CA ARG A 142 -1.63 -12.20 3.15
C ARG A 142 -2.13 -10.84 3.53
N TYR A 143 -1.57 -9.80 2.94
CA TYR A 143 -2.04 -8.45 3.19
C TYR A 143 -1.99 -7.57 1.94
N MET A 144 -2.89 -6.59 1.89
CA MET A 144 -2.88 -5.49 0.95
C MET A 144 -3.27 -4.24 1.71
N GLY A 145 -2.46 -3.19 1.67
CA GLY A 145 -2.76 -1.99 2.43
C GLY A 145 -2.14 -0.71 1.89
N ALA A 146 -2.46 0.39 2.54
CA ALA A 146 -1.94 1.71 2.23
C ALA A 146 -1.66 2.50 3.51
N TRP A 147 -0.66 3.36 3.42
CA TRP A 147 -0.37 4.37 4.42
C TRP A 147 -1.33 5.55 4.26
N GLU A 148 -1.92 5.99 5.36
CA GLU A 148 -2.81 7.14 5.42
C GLU A 148 -2.42 8.04 6.59
N ARG A 149 -2.69 9.35 6.45
CA ARG A 149 -2.67 10.28 7.58
C ARG A 149 -4.10 10.72 7.86
N GLY A 150 -4.56 10.51 9.08
CA GLY A 150 -5.94 10.83 9.48
C GLY A 150 -6.25 12.32 9.39
N GLU A 151 -7.53 12.66 9.22
CA GLU A 151 -8.01 14.05 9.10
C GLU A 151 -7.84 14.85 10.42
N LEU A 152 -7.95 14.19 11.57
CA LEU A 152 -7.67 14.77 12.90
C LEU A 152 -6.37 14.18 13.45
N GLY A 153 -5.40 15.05 13.77
CA GLY A 153 -4.16 14.68 14.44
C GLY A 153 -3.00 14.26 13.53
N GLN A 154 -3.23 14.11 12.22
CA GLN A 154 -2.22 13.75 11.20
C GLN A 154 -1.36 12.52 11.52
N ARG A 155 -1.79 11.68 12.46
CA ARG A 155 -1.04 10.47 12.83
C ARG A 155 -0.99 9.54 11.63
N LEU A 156 0.13 8.85 11.51
CA LEU A 156 0.37 7.90 10.44
C LEU A 156 -0.32 6.58 10.80
N HIS A 157 -1.16 6.11 9.89
CA HIS A 157 -1.86 4.85 10.01
C HIS A 157 -1.55 3.97 8.81
N PHE A 158 -1.55 2.66 9.02
CA PHE A 158 -1.55 1.69 7.94
C PHE A 158 -2.88 0.93 7.96
N HIS A 159 -3.66 1.06 6.88
CA HIS A 159 -4.87 0.28 6.67
C HIS A 159 -4.55 -0.92 5.80
N ALA A 160 -5.00 -2.10 6.17
CA ALA A 160 -4.76 -3.33 5.42
C ALA A 160 -5.97 -4.26 5.40
N LEU A 161 -6.27 -4.80 4.23
CA LEU A 161 -7.01 -6.06 4.11
C LEU A 161 -6.02 -7.18 4.38
N THR A 162 -6.39 -8.08 5.29
CA THR A 162 -5.54 -9.14 5.76
C THR A 162 -6.27 -10.48 5.75
N TYR A 163 -5.56 -11.50 5.28
CA TYR A 163 -5.91 -12.89 5.47
C TYR A 163 -4.99 -13.47 6.54
N ILE A 164 -5.60 -13.98 7.60
CA ILE A 164 -4.91 -14.60 8.72
C ILE A 164 -5.38 -16.05 8.78
N PRO A 165 -4.51 -17.04 8.52
CA PRO A 165 -4.87 -18.44 8.69
C PRO A 165 -5.30 -18.74 10.13
N GLU A 166 -6.11 -19.77 10.29
CA GLU A 166 -6.57 -20.22 11.61
C GLU A 166 -5.35 -20.61 12.48
N GLY A 167 -5.34 -20.17 13.74
CA GLY A 167 -4.24 -20.42 14.68
C GLY A 167 -2.98 -19.56 14.47
N GLU A 168 -2.88 -18.80 13.39
CA GLU A 168 -1.66 -18.04 13.04
C GLU A 168 -1.65 -16.58 13.54
N MET A 169 -2.70 -16.17 14.27
CA MET A 169 -2.78 -14.85 14.90
C MET A 169 -1.72 -14.72 16.00
N PRO A 170 -0.79 -13.73 15.93
CA PRO A 170 0.10 -13.45 17.06
C PRO A 170 -0.67 -12.72 18.16
N GLY A 171 -0.38 -13.05 19.42
CA GLY A 171 -1.07 -12.47 20.56
C GLY A 171 -2.56 -12.82 20.59
N GLU A 172 -3.33 -12.03 21.33
CA GLU A 172 -4.75 -12.26 21.56
C GLU A 172 -5.57 -11.09 21.02
N LEU A 173 -6.80 -11.38 20.58
CA LEU A 173 -7.77 -10.37 20.20
C LEU A 173 -8.61 -10.01 21.42
N GLU A 174 -8.52 -8.76 21.85
CA GLU A 174 -9.20 -8.23 23.03
C GLU A 174 -10.29 -7.25 22.61
N GLU A 175 -11.44 -7.28 23.29
CA GLU A 175 -12.47 -6.26 23.13
C GLU A 175 -12.12 -5.04 24.00
N HIS A 176 -11.98 -3.89 23.37
CA HIS A 176 -11.74 -2.60 24.01
C HIS A 176 -12.94 -1.67 23.76
N GLU A 177 -13.50 -1.12 24.84
CA GLU A 177 -14.56 -0.11 24.78
C GLU A 177 -13.99 1.29 24.94
N ASP A 178 -13.92 2.04 23.83
CA ASP A 178 -13.46 3.42 23.85
C ASP A 178 -14.63 4.39 23.63
N TYR A 179 -14.57 5.56 24.26
CA TYR A 179 -15.48 6.65 23.94
C TYR A 179 -14.98 7.43 22.73
N SER A 180 -15.70 7.32 21.61
CA SER A 180 -15.39 8.04 20.38
C SER A 180 -15.83 9.50 20.50
N THR A 181 -14.89 10.41 20.71
CA THR A 181 -15.17 11.86 20.81
C THR A 181 -15.73 12.45 19.52
N LYS A 182 -15.39 11.87 18.35
CA LYS A 182 -15.90 12.29 17.04
C LYS A 182 -17.39 11.97 16.86
N ARG A 183 -17.84 10.84 17.40
CA ARG A 183 -19.22 10.33 17.25
C ARG A 183 -20.03 10.43 18.53
N HIS A 184 -19.42 10.97 19.59
CA HIS A 184 -19.97 11.11 20.93
C HIS A 184 -20.64 9.83 21.47
N LYS A 185 -20.05 8.66 21.17
CA LYS A 185 -20.59 7.35 21.56
C LYS A 185 -19.49 6.36 21.91
N ARG A 186 -19.81 5.36 22.73
CA ARG A 186 -18.93 4.21 22.98
C ARG A 186 -18.85 3.36 21.72
N GLU A 187 -17.63 3.01 21.31
CA GLU A 187 -17.36 2.12 20.19
C GLU A 187 -16.54 0.93 20.70
N LYS A 188 -17.03 -0.27 20.41
CA LYS A 188 -16.28 -1.50 20.63
C LYS A 188 -15.27 -1.66 19.51
N SER A 189 -14.01 -1.80 19.88
CA SER A 189 -12.92 -2.13 18.97
C SER A 189 -12.32 -3.47 19.37
N ILE A 190 -11.99 -4.29 18.37
CA ILE A 190 -11.23 -5.51 18.60
C ILE A 190 -9.77 -5.15 18.36
N GLN A 191 -8.94 -5.24 19.38
CA GLN A 191 -7.52 -4.89 19.27
C GLN A 191 -6.65 -6.13 19.46
N ASN A 192 -5.39 -6.06 19.00
CA ASN A 192 -4.46 -7.17 19.13
C ASN A 192 -3.32 -6.83 20.10
N SER A 193 -3.12 -7.66 21.12
CA SER A 193 -2.11 -7.41 22.16
C SER A 193 -0.68 -7.34 21.62
N PHE A 194 -0.30 -8.24 20.69
CA PHE A 194 1.03 -8.28 20.09
C PHE A 194 1.37 -7.01 19.29
N PHE A 195 0.42 -6.50 18.48
CA PHE A 195 0.64 -5.28 17.73
C PHE A 195 0.58 -4.04 18.63
N ASN A 196 -0.32 -4.02 19.61
CA ASN A 196 -0.44 -2.93 20.58
C ASN A 196 0.83 -2.72 21.39
N GLU A 197 1.42 -3.80 21.89
CA GLU A 197 2.68 -3.77 22.64
C GLU A 197 3.80 -3.15 21.81
N ARG A 198 3.93 -3.54 20.54
CA ARG A 198 5.06 -3.15 19.68
C ARG A 198 4.90 -1.80 19.02
N PHE A 199 3.72 -1.50 18.49
CA PHE A 199 3.54 -0.39 17.58
C PHE A 199 2.66 0.73 18.13
N GLY A 200 1.70 0.38 18.99
CA GLY A 200 0.57 1.24 19.35
C GLY A 200 -0.75 0.65 18.87
N ARG A 201 -1.84 1.40 19.02
CA ARG A 201 -3.21 0.93 18.79
C ARG A 201 -3.37 0.21 17.44
N SER A 202 -3.94 -0.99 17.51
CA SER A 202 -4.29 -1.79 16.34
C SER A 202 -5.76 -2.22 16.42
N ASP A 203 -6.51 -2.04 15.34
CA ASP A 203 -7.93 -2.39 15.26
C ASP A 203 -8.15 -3.48 14.19
N PHE A 204 -8.87 -4.54 14.53
CA PHE A 204 -9.12 -5.73 13.70
C PHE A 204 -10.62 -5.93 13.48
N SER A 205 -11.14 -5.42 12.36
CA SER A 205 -12.54 -5.63 11.99
C SER A 205 -12.67 -6.89 11.12
N LYS A 206 -13.58 -7.81 11.45
CA LYS A 206 -13.81 -8.99 10.60
C LYS A 206 -14.37 -8.55 9.25
N VAL A 207 -13.84 -9.13 8.16
CA VAL A 207 -14.36 -8.92 6.81
C VAL A 207 -15.33 -10.04 6.47
N SER A 208 -16.59 -9.68 6.21
CA SER A 208 -17.68 -10.64 6.06
C SER A 208 -18.15 -10.79 4.61
N ASN A 209 -17.96 -9.76 3.78
CA ASN A 209 -18.52 -9.70 2.43
C ASN A 209 -17.58 -9.00 1.43
N SER A 210 -17.89 -9.14 0.15
CA SER A 210 -17.12 -8.56 -0.95
C SER A 210 -17.23 -7.03 -1.06
N TYR A 211 -18.29 -6.42 -0.50
CA TYR A 211 -18.46 -4.96 -0.54
C TYR A 211 -17.42 -4.27 0.35
N GLU A 212 -17.17 -4.80 1.55
CA GLU A 212 -16.13 -4.32 2.47
C GLU A 212 -14.73 -4.36 1.84
N VAL A 213 -14.46 -5.37 1.01
CA VAL A 213 -13.23 -5.46 0.21
C VAL A 213 -13.15 -4.32 -0.80
N GLY A 214 -14.26 -4.03 -1.50
CA GLY A 214 -14.36 -2.91 -2.44
C GLY A 214 -14.11 -1.56 -1.78
N ASP A 215 -14.77 -1.29 -0.65
CA ASP A 215 -14.63 -0.04 0.11
C ASP A 215 -13.21 0.17 0.61
N SER A 216 -12.58 -0.89 1.11
CA SER A 216 -11.18 -0.89 1.54
C SER A 216 -10.23 -0.52 0.38
N ILE A 217 -10.46 -1.08 -0.81
CA ILE A 217 -9.65 -0.77 -1.99
C ILE A 217 -9.81 0.68 -2.41
N VAL A 218 -11.03 1.24 -2.34
CA VAL A 218 -11.27 2.66 -2.61
C VAL A 218 -10.47 3.53 -1.65
N CYS A 219 -10.44 3.18 -0.36
CA CYS A 219 -9.62 3.85 0.64
C CYS A 219 -8.13 3.84 0.26
N PHE A 220 -7.58 2.67 -0.09
CA PHE A 220 -6.16 2.54 -0.48
C PHE A 220 -5.78 3.39 -1.70
N VAL A 221 -6.68 3.52 -2.67
CA VAL A 221 -6.47 4.32 -3.90
C VAL A 221 -6.47 5.82 -3.62
N LYS A 222 -7.21 6.26 -2.61
CA LYS A 222 -7.38 7.68 -2.28
C LYS A 222 -6.15 8.26 -1.58
N TYR A 223 -5.42 7.46 -0.79
CA TYR A 223 -4.40 7.96 0.14
C TYR A 223 -2.97 7.39 -0.03
N GLY A 224 -2.78 6.29 -0.78
CA GLY A 224 -1.48 5.65 -0.85
C GLY A 224 -0.42 6.37 -1.71
N ASP A 225 0.79 6.55 -1.15
CA ASP A 225 2.03 6.46 -1.92
C ASP A 225 2.37 4.96 -2.04
N LEU A 226 2.27 4.45 -3.26
CA LEU A 226 1.92 3.05 -3.55
C LEU A 226 3.16 2.16 -3.80
N SER A 227 4.29 2.51 -3.18
CA SER A 227 5.60 1.88 -3.42
C SER A 227 5.83 0.56 -2.67
N GLN A 228 4.93 0.15 -1.77
CA GLN A 228 5.14 -1.00 -0.89
C GLN A 228 3.91 -1.93 -0.86
N PHE A 229 3.81 -2.80 -1.87
CA PHE A 229 2.80 -3.87 -1.94
C PHE A 229 3.48 -5.23 -1.99
N THR A 230 3.92 -5.75 -0.85
CA THR A 230 4.47 -7.11 -0.76
C THR A 230 3.37 -8.16 -0.70
N VAL A 231 3.73 -9.36 -1.16
CA VAL A 231 2.91 -10.58 -1.28
C VAL A 231 2.83 -11.30 0.04
#